data_AF-A0A9P1FXX5-F1
#
_entry.id   AF-A0A9P1FXX5-F1
#
_cell.length_a   1.000
_cell.length_b   1.000
_cell.length_c   1.000
_cell.angle_alpha   90.00
_cell.angle_beta   90.00
_cell.angle_gamma   90.00
#
_symmetry.space_group_name_H-M   'P 1'
#
loop_
_entity.id
_entity.type
_entity.pdbx_description
1 polymer ?
#
loop_
_entity_poly.entity_id
_entity_poly.type
_entity_poly.pdbx_seq_one_letter_code
_entity_poly.pdbx_strand_id
1 'polypeptide(L)'
;MASMSWFHVIFGIFLRCESTFDCSGTACSSSGHGLLQVDKAMGQQQVTTTTTTWASPYYMMRCVGTQAMTTQHMTEADYDSITLKVQGLYQSLPSTCTATECPQADWAGCVLRMAGHDFMDYKDGEGGADGCVDLTDADNSGLAECLHAGEFGISIADAYEDFCESVSLADFLVIAAEAVMTASREHVTAEDSSRSTIDFKSQFKFGRTTATTCDFAHGRLPNPENSCSAVKETFVDSMGLTWAQAAALMGVHTLGRAQVSNSGYNGWWSSALMSRKFNNDYFVSILAKGWSPEASVAGNPAKNQWKRADSGADEAALGKEMMLNTDLCLAFSMDDEGAVELDAATAAEAGCECAWGTPAAISTAITKYENGHFCGSTDIPGKDNFKLQRAICCGAEFDKVSDAVIDCGLPLKPEGPAYSSIKKFANNEDKWIKVFKGAWKIATNNGFSLKRLRS
;
A
#
# COMPACT_ATOMS: atom_id res chain seq x y z
N MET A 1 -9.83 -2.27 39.68
CA MET A 1 -11.27 -2.58 39.67
C MET A 1 -11.81 -1.95 38.40
N ALA A 2 -11.92 -2.67 37.28
CA ALA A 2 -13.05 -3.55 36.95
C ALA A 2 -14.38 -2.76 37.07
N SER A 3 -15.24 -2.63 36.06
CA SER A 3 -15.48 -3.46 34.87
C SER A 3 -16.52 -2.81 33.93
N MET A 4 -16.46 -3.19 32.63
CA MET A 4 -17.60 -3.62 31.77
C MET A 4 -18.75 -2.64 31.46
N SER A 5 -19.55 -2.72 30.38
CA SER A 5 -19.63 -3.44 29.08
C SER A 5 -21.06 -3.14 28.55
N TRP A 6 -21.43 -3.68 27.37
CA TRP A 6 -22.75 -3.81 26.70
C TRP A 6 -23.02 -2.76 25.59
N PHE A 7 -22.87 -2.98 24.26
CA PHE A 7 -23.31 -3.97 23.23
C PHE A 7 -24.72 -3.79 22.59
N HIS A 8 -24.69 -3.75 21.25
CA HIS A 8 -25.65 -4.15 20.20
C HIS A 8 -26.81 -3.24 19.75
N VAL A 9 -26.79 -2.88 18.45
CA VAL A 9 -27.89 -3.14 17.49
C VAL A 9 -27.31 -3.59 16.14
N ILE A 10 -27.77 -4.74 15.62
CA ILE A 10 -27.52 -5.27 14.26
C ILE A 10 -28.88 -5.42 13.55
N PHE A 11 -28.85 -5.22 12.22
CA PHE A 11 -29.77 -5.64 11.13
C PHE A 11 -30.79 -4.62 10.56
N GLY A 12 -30.56 -4.29 9.29
CA GLY A 12 -31.48 -3.68 8.32
C GLY A 12 -30.79 -3.59 6.94
N ILE A 13 -30.72 -4.69 6.19
CA ILE A 13 -31.47 -4.95 4.94
C ILE A 13 -30.93 -4.17 3.71
N PHE A 14 -30.50 -4.96 2.72
CA PHE A 14 -30.30 -4.61 1.31
C PHE A 14 -31.36 -3.65 0.76
N LEU A 15 -30.93 -2.55 0.12
CA LEU A 15 -31.65 -2.01 -1.03
C LEU A 15 -30.65 -1.52 -2.09
N ARG A 16 -30.73 -2.18 -3.25
CA ARG A 16 -30.16 -1.73 -4.52
C ARG A 16 -30.69 -0.34 -4.86
N CYS A 17 -29.79 0.51 -5.33
CA CYS A 17 -30.15 1.66 -6.14
C CYS A 17 -30.35 1.15 -7.58
N GLU A 18 -31.59 0.84 -7.95
CA GLU A 18 -31.96 0.64 -9.35
C GLU A 18 -32.82 1.83 -9.81
N SER A 19 -32.43 2.31 -10.99
CA SER A 19 -32.96 3.39 -11.79
C SER A 19 -34.49 3.44 -11.86
N THR A 20 -35.01 4.66 -11.75
CA THR A 20 -36.38 5.04 -12.10
C THR A 20 -36.70 4.72 -13.56
N PHE A 21 -37.66 3.83 -13.79
CA PHE A 21 -38.47 3.83 -15.00
C PHE A 21 -39.95 3.87 -14.63
N ASP A 22 -40.58 4.94 -15.08
CA ASP A 22 -41.99 5.25 -15.00
C ASP A 22 -42.77 4.40 -16.01
N CYS A 23 -43.86 3.76 -15.57
CA CYS A 23 -44.88 3.16 -16.42
C CYS A 23 -46.21 3.11 -15.66
N SER A 24 -47.04 4.12 -15.92
CA SER A 24 -48.46 4.20 -15.60
C SER A 24 -49.30 3.15 -16.37
N GLY A 25 -50.30 2.52 -15.72
CA GLY A 25 -51.52 2.09 -16.42
C GLY A 25 -52.18 0.74 -16.05
N THR A 26 -53.31 0.84 -15.35
CA THR A 26 -54.59 0.08 -15.53
C THR A 26 -54.73 -1.44 -15.25
N ALA A 27 -55.39 -1.73 -14.10
CA ALA A 27 -56.68 -2.43 -13.90
C ALA A 27 -56.92 -3.94 -14.22
N CYS A 28 -57.42 -4.61 -13.16
CA CYS A 28 -58.58 -5.55 -13.07
C CYS A 28 -58.45 -7.10 -13.19
N SER A 29 -58.87 -7.73 -12.08
CA SER A 29 -59.89 -8.80 -11.96
C SER A 29 -59.52 -10.28 -12.06
N SER A 30 -60.05 -11.01 -11.07
CA SER A 30 -60.02 -12.44 -10.74
C SER A 30 -60.81 -13.37 -11.67
N SER A 31 -60.34 -14.62 -11.81
CA SER A 31 -61.14 -15.86 -11.71
C SER A 31 -60.24 -17.09 -11.85
N GLY A 32 -60.38 -18.08 -10.95
CA GLY A 32 -59.53 -19.27 -10.90
C GLY A 32 -59.96 -20.42 -11.80
N HIS A 33 -59.09 -21.43 -11.92
CA HIS A 33 -59.39 -22.87 -11.97
C HIS A 33 -58.08 -23.69 -12.09
N GLY A 34 -58.00 -24.80 -11.36
CA GLY A 34 -57.34 -26.02 -11.86
C GLY A 34 -56.00 -26.39 -11.24
N LEU A 35 -56.06 -27.34 -10.30
CA LEU A 35 -54.95 -28.10 -9.71
C LEU A 35 -53.95 -28.67 -10.74
N LEU A 36 -52.66 -28.64 -10.41
CA LEU A 36 -51.75 -29.79 -10.48
C LEU A 36 -50.68 -29.63 -9.38
N GLN A 37 -50.75 -30.51 -8.38
CA GLN A 37 -49.71 -30.69 -7.36
C GLN A 37 -48.42 -31.20 -8.03
N VAL A 38 -47.31 -30.53 -7.75
CA VAL A 38 -45.99 -31.15 -7.79
C VAL A 38 -45.38 -30.91 -6.41
N ASP A 39 -45.45 -31.93 -5.58
CA ASP A 39 -44.71 -32.00 -4.33
C ASP A 39 -43.20 -31.91 -4.65
N LYS A 40 -42.57 -30.82 -4.23
CA LYS A 40 -41.11 -30.79 -4.04
C LYS A 40 -40.84 -30.18 -2.67
N ALA A 41 -40.55 -31.07 -1.73
CA ALA A 41 -39.94 -30.75 -0.47
C ALA A 41 -38.67 -29.92 -0.72
N MET A 42 -38.75 -28.61 -0.49
CA MET A 42 -37.57 -27.77 -0.33
C MET A 42 -37.19 -27.83 1.14
N GLY A 43 -36.34 -28.80 1.47
CA GLY A 43 -35.62 -28.79 2.73
C GLY A 43 -34.91 -27.44 2.86
N GLN A 44 -35.15 -26.76 3.98
CA GLN A 44 -34.38 -25.58 4.36
C GLN A 44 -32.93 -26.02 4.53
N GLN A 45 -32.13 -25.85 3.48
CA GLN A 45 -30.69 -25.87 3.60
C GLN A 45 -30.32 -24.57 4.32
N GLN A 46 -30.20 -24.65 5.65
CA GLN A 46 -29.42 -23.68 6.39
C GLN A 46 -28.02 -23.69 5.78
N VAL A 47 -27.75 -22.71 4.93
CA VAL A 47 -26.38 -22.36 4.58
C VAL A 47 -25.80 -21.74 5.83
N THR A 48 -25.23 -22.57 6.71
CA THR A 48 -24.24 -22.12 7.67
C THR A 48 -23.04 -21.64 6.87
N THR A 49 -23.02 -20.37 6.50
CA THR A 49 -21.77 -19.67 6.22
C THR A 49 -21.00 -19.60 7.53
N THR A 50 -20.21 -20.63 7.83
CA THR A 50 -19.11 -20.46 8.77
C THR A 50 -18.16 -19.47 8.12
N THR A 51 -18.23 -18.21 8.54
CA THR A 51 -17.15 -17.26 8.28
C THR A 51 -15.93 -17.81 8.99
N THR A 52 -15.07 -18.50 8.25
CA THR A 52 -13.77 -18.93 8.76
C THR A 52 -13.00 -17.67 9.10
N THR A 53 -12.84 -17.40 10.39
CA THR A 53 -11.96 -16.34 10.88
C THR A 53 -10.66 -17.01 11.28
N TRP A 54 -9.60 -16.72 10.54
CA TRP A 54 -8.26 -17.18 10.88
C TRP A 54 -7.63 -16.18 11.84
N ALA A 55 -6.92 -16.66 12.86
CA ALA A 55 -6.22 -15.77 13.78
C ALA A 55 -4.92 -15.23 13.18
N SER A 56 -4.23 -16.04 12.37
CA SER A 56 -2.94 -15.68 11.77
C SER A 56 -2.70 -16.43 10.46
N PRO A 57 -1.73 -16.00 9.63
CA PRO A 57 -1.34 -16.70 8.40
C PRO A 57 -1.02 -18.17 8.60
N TYR A 58 -0.44 -18.56 9.74
CA TYR A 58 -0.12 -19.95 10.06
C TYR A 58 -1.37 -20.86 9.99
N TYR A 59 -2.50 -20.42 10.53
CA TYR A 59 -3.73 -21.23 10.54
C TYR A 59 -4.47 -21.23 9.19
N MET A 60 -4.16 -20.25 8.35
CA MET A 60 -4.76 -20.03 7.03
C MET A 60 -4.00 -20.79 5.94
N MET A 61 -2.68 -20.64 5.88
CA MET A 61 -1.79 -21.24 4.88
C MET A 61 -1.27 -22.59 5.38
N ARG A 62 -2.14 -23.60 5.38
CA ARG A 62 -1.83 -24.93 5.92
C ARG A 62 -0.99 -25.77 4.96
N CYS A 63 -0.10 -26.56 5.53
CA CYS A 63 0.61 -27.63 4.83
C CYS A 63 -0.21 -28.92 4.85
N VAL A 64 -0.25 -29.68 3.74
CA VAL A 64 -0.81 -31.05 3.74
C VAL A 64 0.04 -31.97 4.62
N GLY A 65 1.36 -31.80 4.56
CA GLY A 65 2.33 -32.48 5.42
C GLY A 65 2.56 -31.76 6.76
N THR A 66 3.69 -32.07 7.39
CA THR A 66 4.09 -31.39 8.63
C THR A 66 4.70 -30.04 8.29
N GLN A 67 3.99 -28.97 8.60
CA GLN A 67 4.48 -27.61 8.35
C GLN A 67 5.78 -27.35 9.14
N ALA A 68 6.83 -26.95 8.42
CA ALA A 68 8.10 -26.59 9.02
C ALA A 68 7.93 -25.31 9.83
N MET A 69 8.23 -25.37 11.13
CA MET A 69 8.21 -24.18 11.98
C MET A 69 9.46 -23.32 11.79
N THR A 70 10.60 -23.93 11.47
CA THR A 70 11.87 -23.22 11.28
C THR A 70 12.63 -23.83 10.11
N THR A 71 13.09 -23.00 9.17
CA THR A 71 13.93 -23.46 8.06
C THR A 71 15.31 -23.88 8.57
N GLN A 72 15.60 -25.18 8.57
CA GLN A 72 16.87 -25.70 9.11
C GLN A 72 18.04 -25.53 8.13
N HIS A 73 17.74 -25.72 6.83
CA HIS A 73 18.68 -25.67 5.73
C HIS A 73 18.01 -25.01 4.53
N MET A 74 18.74 -24.14 3.84
CA MET A 74 18.31 -23.54 2.58
C MET A 74 19.54 -23.21 1.74
N THR A 75 19.48 -23.61 0.48
CA THR A 75 20.48 -23.32 -0.56
C THR A 75 20.03 -22.15 -1.43
N GLU A 76 20.94 -21.60 -2.24
CA GLU A 76 20.57 -20.61 -3.27
C GLU A 76 19.55 -21.18 -4.26
N ALA A 77 19.63 -22.48 -4.58
CA ALA A 77 18.69 -23.14 -5.49
C ALA A 77 17.28 -23.27 -4.88
N ASP A 78 17.16 -23.48 -3.57
CA ASP A 78 15.87 -23.49 -2.88
C ASP A 78 15.21 -22.11 -2.93
N TYR A 79 15.99 -21.05 -2.63
CA TYR A 79 15.53 -19.66 -2.75
C TYR A 79 15.07 -19.34 -4.19
N ASP A 80 15.86 -19.72 -5.19
CA ASP A 80 15.53 -19.49 -6.60
C ASP A 80 14.26 -20.24 -7.01
N SER A 81 14.06 -21.46 -6.51
CA SER A 81 12.86 -22.26 -6.81
C SER A 81 11.58 -21.63 -6.25
N ILE A 82 11.64 -21.14 -4.99
CA ILE A 82 10.51 -20.42 -4.36
C ILE A 82 10.23 -19.12 -5.12
N THR A 83 11.29 -18.36 -5.43
CA THR A 83 11.20 -17.11 -6.18
C THR A 83 10.51 -17.34 -7.52
N LEU A 84 10.98 -18.31 -8.31
CA LEU A 84 10.40 -18.63 -9.62
C LEU A 84 8.93 -19.06 -9.53
N LYS A 85 8.54 -19.81 -8.49
CA LYS A 85 7.15 -20.21 -8.28
C LYS A 85 6.25 -18.99 -8.03
N VAL A 86 6.66 -18.09 -7.13
CA VAL A 86 5.91 -16.86 -6.82
C VAL A 86 5.86 -15.91 -8.03
N GLN A 87 6.97 -15.76 -8.75
CA GLN A 87 7.01 -14.98 -9.98
C GLN A 87 6.09 -15.56 -11.05
N GLY A 88 6.01 -16.89 -11.18
CA GLY A 88 5.07 -17.56 -12.08
C GLY A 88 3.61 -17.22 -11.77
N LEU A 89 3.23 -17.14 -10.49
CA LEU A 89 1.91 -16.66 -10.07
C LEU A 89 1.67 -15.22 -10.52
N TYR A 90 2.59 -14.29 -10.21
CA TYR A 90 2.50 -12.89 -10.64
C TYR A 90 2.37 -12.74 -12.17
N GLN A 91 3.16 -13.50 -12.93
CA GLN A 91 3.18 -13.47 -14.39
C GLN A 91 1.92 -14.09 -15.02
N SER A 92 1.19 -14.92 -14.28
CA SER A 92 -0.09 -15.50 -14.73
C SER A 92 -1.26 -14.50 -14.66
N LEU A 93 -1.11 -13.42 -13.89
CA LEU A 93 -2.13 -12.38 -13.76
C LEU A 93 -2.32 -11.59 -15.06
N PRO A 94 -3.53 -11.07 -15.31
CA PRO A 94 -3.76 -10.16 -16.43
C PRO A 94 -2.85 -8.93 -16.34
N SER A 95 -2.23 -8.55 -17.46
CA SER A 95 -1.37 -7.37 -17.57
C SER A 95 -2.13 -6.07 -17.86
N THR A 96 -3.47 -6.13 -17.91
CA THR A 96 -4.36 -4.97 -18.02
C THR A 96 -4.09 -4.02 -16.86
N CYS A 97 -3.80 -2.76 -17.16
CA CYS A 97 -3.71 -1.69 -16.16
C CYS A 97 -4.42 -0.44 -16.71
N THR A 98 -5.48 -0.03 -16.03
CA THR A 98 -6.36 1.10 -16.34
C THR A 98 -6.53 1.97 -15.09
N ALA A 99 -7.27 3.07 -15.18
CA ALA A 99 -7.59 3.95 -14.06
C ALA A 99 -8.12 3.21 -12.80
N THR A 100 -8.83 2.09 -12.96
CA THR A 100 -9.54 1.40 -11.86
C THR A 100 -9.11 -0.04 -11.63
N GLU A 101 -8.35 -0.64 -12.54
CA GLU A 101 -8.00 -2.07 -12.53
C GLU A 101 -6.55 -2.27 -12.94
N CYS A 102 -5.75 -2.94 -12.11
CA CYS A 102 -4.40 -3.39 -12.46
C CYS A 102 -4.03 -4.62 -11.58
N PRO A 103 -4.40 -5.84 -11.98
CA PRO A 103 -4.30 -7.03 -11.12
C PRO A 103 -2.88 -7.32 -10.64
N GLN A 104 -1.88 -7.08 -11.51
CA GLN A 104 -0.47 -7.19 -11.13
C GLN A 104 -0.07 -6.22 -10.02
N ALA A 105 -0.55 -4.98 -10.07
CA ALA A 105 -0.28 -4.00 -9.01
C ALA A 105 -0.95 -4.40 -7.70
N ASP A 106 -2.25 -4.71 -7.76
CA ASP A 106 -3.06 -5.07 -6.59
C ASP A 106 -2.46 -6.29 -5.86
N TRP A 107 -2.18 -7.37 -6.60
CA TRP A 107 -1.66 -8.61 -6.02
C TRP A 107 -0.22 -8.45 -5.49
N ALA A 108 0.68 -7.80 -6.23
CA ALA A 108 2.05 -7.55 -5.75
C ALA A 108 2.07 -6.65 -4.52
N GLY A 109 1.22 -5.62 -4.49
CA GLY A 109 1.04 -4.76 -3.33
C GLY A 109 0.56 -5.55 -2.11
N CYS A 110 -0.40 -6.46 -2.26
CA CYS A 110 -0.89 -7.30 -1.16
C CYS A 110 0.20 -8.25 -0.60
N VAL A 111 0.93 -8.95 -1.46
CA VAL A 111 2.02 -9.85 -1.04
C VAL A 111 3.13 -9.08 -0.32
N LEU A 112 3.51 -7.92 -0.84
CA LEU A 112 4.52 -7.06 -0.22
C LEU A 112 4.03 -6.47 1.11
N ARG A 113 2.77 -6.06 1.17
CA ARG A 113 2.13 -5.55 2.39
C ARG A 113 2.14 -6.59 3.50
N MET A 114 1.88 -7.86 3.20
CA MET A 114 1.96 -8.93 4.22
C MET A 114 3.32 -8.98 4.91
N ALA A 115 4.43 -9.00 4.14
CA ALA A 115 5.77 -8.99 4.73
C ALA A 115 6.05 -7.70 5.52
N GLY A 116 5.53 -6.56 5.06
CA GLY A 116 5.62 -5.29 5.78
C GLY A 116 4.92 -5.30 7.12
N HIS A 117 3.66 -5.76 7.14
CA HIS A 117 2.85 -5.83 8.36
C HIS A 117 3.44 -6.79 9.40
N ASP A 118 4.07 -7.88 8.94
CA ASP A 118 4.83 -8.80 9.78
C ASP A 118 6.02 -8.09 10.43
N PHE A 119 6.98 -7.57 9.64
CA PHE A 119 8.19 -7.00 10.26
C PHE A 119 8.01 -5.67 11.01
N MET A 120 6.90 -4.95 10.78
CA MET A 120 6.67 -3.64 11.40
C MET A 120 6.20 -3.73 12.85
N ASP A 121 5.77 -4.91 13.32
CA ASP A 121 5.40 -5.10 14.72
C ASP A 121 6.62 -5.24 15.67
N TYR A 122 7.83 -5.27 15.11
CA TYR A 122 9.07 -5.43 15.86
C TYR A 122 9.29 -4.27 16.83
N LYS A 123 9.38 -4.57 18.12
CA LYS A 123 9.69 -3.60 19.18
C LYS A 123 10.39 -4.30 20.34
N ASP A 124 11.48 -3.71 20.83
CA ASP A 124 12.21 -4.16 22.02
C ASP A 124 12.61 -5.66 22.03
N GLY A 125 12.85 -6.23 20.85
CA GLY A 125 13.26 -7.63 20.67
C GLY A 125 12.11 -8.64 20.54
N GLU A 126 10.85 -8.18 20.49
CA GLU A 126 9.65 -8.98 20.25
C GLU A 126 9.04 -8.63 18.87
N GLY A 127 8.48 -9.62 18.17
CA GLY A 127 7.96 -9.49 16.81
C GLY A 127 9.05 -9.54 15.73
N GLY A 128 8.77 -8.93 14.59
CA GLY A 128 9.61 -8.93 13.40
C GLY A 128 9.09 -9.90 12.35
N ALA A 129 9.90 -10.20 11.34
CA ALA A 129 9.52 -11.12 10.28
C ALA A 129 9.41 -12.59 10.77
N ASP A 130 8.43 -12.93 11.61
CA ASP A 130 8.13 -14.29 12.09
C ASP A 130 6.89 -14.90 11.42
N GLY A 131 6.34 -14.25 10.39
CA GLY A 131 5.19 -14.71 9.64
C GLY A 131 3.87 -14.62 10.40
N CYS A 132 3.82 -13.90 11.51
CA CYS A 132 2.60 -13.68 12.26
C CYS A 132 2.05 -12.27 12.06
N VAL A 133 0.79 -12.24 11.62
CA VAL A 133 -0.02 -11.03 11.55
C VAL A 133 -1.38 -11.40 12.15
N ASP A 134 -1.90 -10.57 13.06
CA ASP A 134 -3.23 -10.78 13.62
C ASP A 134 -4.29 -10.44 12.56
N LEU A 135 -4.88 -11.47 11.95
CA LEU A 135 -5.89 -11.32 10.90
C LEU A 135 -7.26 -10.88 11.45
N THR A 136 -7.40 -10.72 12.76
CA THR A 136 -8.59 -10.14 13.40
C THR A 136 -8.48 -8.63 13.60
N ASP A 137 -7.27 -8.07 13.46
CA ASP A 137 -7.03 -6.63 13.45
C ASP A 137 -7.51 -6.01 12.13
N ALA A 138 -8.24 -4.90 12.22
CA ALA A 138 -8.74 -4.16 11.08
C ALA A 138 -7.61 -3.67 10.15
N ASP A 139 -6.43 -3.35 10.70
CA ASP A 139 -5.27 -2.93 9.90
C ASP A 139 -4.74 -4.03 8.98
N ASN A 140 -5.14 -5.29 9.20
CA ASN A 140 -4.74 -6.45 8.40
C ASN A 140 -5.84 -6.94 7.43
N SER A 141 -6.94 -6.20 7.32
CA SER A 141 -8.02 -6.48 6.37
C SER A 141 -7.50 -6.51 4.92
N GLY A 142 -8.02 -7.45 4.13
CA GLY A 142 -7.65 -7.60 2.71
C GLY A 142 -6.38 -8.43 2.44
N LEU A 143 -5.72 -8.98 3.46
CA LEU A 143 -4.54 -9.83 3.28
C LEU A 143 -4.89 -11.28 2.92
N ALA A 144 -6.06 -11.78 3.34
CA ALA A 144 -6.45 -13.17 3.09
C ALA A 144 -6.57 -13.49 1.60
N GLU A 145 -6.91 -12.49 0.78
CA GLU A 145 -7.15 -12.56 -0.64
C GLU A 145 -5.89 -13.00 -1.40
N CYS A 146 -4.75 -12.34 -1.20
CA CYS A 146 -3.49 -12.76 -1.84
C CYS A 146 -2.84 -13.96 -1.14
N LEU A 147 -3.09 -14.16 0.16
CA LEU A 147 -2.46 -15.22 0.94
C LEU A 147 -3.08 -16.59 0.70
N HIS A 148 -4.42 -16.69 0.61
CA HIS A 148 -5.11 -17.97 0.56
C HIS A 148 -6.45 -17.96 -0.19
N ALA A 149 -7.30 -16.95 0.01
CA ALA A 149 -8.66 -16.95 -0.54
C ALA A 149 -8.69 -16.83 -2.08
N GLY A 150 -7.65 -16.26 -2.67
CA GLY A 150 -7.42 -16.28 -4.12
C GLY A 150 -7.93 -15.01 -4.82
N GLU A 151 -7.24 -13.88 -4.64
CA GLU A 151 -7.45 -12.70 -5.47
C GLU A 151 -7.10 -13.03 -6.93
N PHE A 152 -8.01 -12.75 -7.87
CA PHE A 152 -7.86 -13.11 -9.28
C PHE A 152 -7.69 -14.62 -9.54
N GLY A 153 -8.10 -15.46 -8.59
CA GLY A 153 -8.05 -16.92 -8.71
C GLY A 153 -6.68 -17.54 -8.39
N ILE A 154 -5.76 -16.78 -7.79
CA ILE A 154 -4.43 -17.28 -7.37
C ILE A 154 -4.09 -16.83 -5.94
N SER A 155 -3.32 -17.63 -5.21
CA SER A 155 -2.80 -17.26 -3.89
C SER A 155 -1.36 -17.70 -3.70
N ILE A 156 -0.60 -17.03 -2.82
CA ILE A 156 0.75 -17.51 -2.49
C ILE A 156 0.75 -18.80 -1.66
N ALA A 157 -0.40 -19.23 -1.11
CA ALA A 157 -0.53 -20.57 -0.52
C ALA A 157 -0.29 -21.68 -1.54
N ASP A 158 -0.70 -21.48 -2.80
CA ASP A 158 -0.48 -22.42 -3.90
C ASP A 158 1.02 -22.60 -4.21
N ALA A 159 1.82 -21.56 -3.95
CA ALA A 159 3.27 -21.65 -4.02
C ALA A 159 3.88 -22.24 -2.75
N TYR A 160 3.36 -21.88 -1.57
CA TYR A 160 3.89 -22.34 -0.28
C TYR A 160 3.74 -23.86 -0.10
N GLU A 161 2.66 -24.46 -0.60
CA GLU A 161 2.39 -25.89 -0.46
C GLU A 161 3.57 -26.77 -0.95
N ASP A 162 4.25 -26.36 -2.02
CA ASP A 162 5.40 -27.10 -2.57
C ASP A 162 6.64 -27.10 -1.65
N PHE A 163 6.70 -26.19 -0.67
CA PHE A 163 7.88 -25.95 0.18
C PHE A 163 7.58 -26.04 1.68
N CYS A 164 6.32 -26.16 2.09
CA CYS A 164 5.87 -25.97 3.47
C CYS A 164 6.42 -26.99 4.47
N GLU A 165 6.92 -28.14 4.01
CA GLU A 165 7.54 -29.16 4.86
C GLU A 165 9.02 -28.89 5.20
N SER A 166 9.69 -27.99 4.47
CA SER A 166 11.11 -27.69 4.65
C SER A 166 11.42 -26.22 4.91
N VAL A 167 10.50 -25.33 4.52
CA VAL A 167 10.63 -23.87 4.64
C VAL A 167 9.56 -23.34 5.58
N SER A 168 9.98 -22.59 6.60
CA SER A 168 9.06 -21.91 7.50
C SER A 168 8.21 -20.89 6.73
N LEU A 169 6.96 -20.69 7.18
CA LEU A 169 6.10 -19.67 6.58
C LEU A 169 6.74 -18.28 6.67
N ALA A 170 7.47 -18.01 7.75
CA ALA A 170 8.17 -16.75 7.96
C ALA A 170 9.24 -16.47 6.90
N ASP A 171 10.10 -17.46 6.60
CA ASP A 171 11.09 -17.32 5.53
C ASP A 171 10.41 -17.25 4.15
N PHE A 172 9.35 -18.04 3.92
CA PHE A 172 8.61 -18.02 2.66
C PHE A 172 8.00 -16.64 2.36
N LEU A 173 7.36 -15.99 3.33
CA LEU A 173 6.72 -14.68 3.15
C LEU A 173 7.73 -13.59 2.76
N VAL A 174 8.92 -13.59 3.37
CA VAL A 174 10.00 -12.67 2.97
C VAL A 174 10.46 -12.94 1.55
N ILE A 175 10.66 -14.21 1.16
CA ILE A 175 11.06 -14.57 -0.21
C ILE A 175 9.96 -14.19 -1.21
N ALA A 176 8.68 -14.38 -0.86
CA ALA A 176 7.56 -14.01 -1.72
C ALA A 176 7.52 -12.50 -1.99
N ALA A 177 7.74 -11.67 -0.97
CA ALA A 177 7.84 -10.22 -1.11
C ALA A 177 9.04 -9.81 -1.99
N GLU A 178 10.21 -10.42 -1.79
CA GLU A 178 11.41 -10.19 -2.62
C GLU A 178 11.17 -10.62 -4.08
N ALA A 179 10.44 -11.72 -4.30
CA ALA A 179 10.10 -12.25 -5.60
C ALA A 179 9.16 -11.31 -6.38
N VAL A 180 8.09 -10.80 -5.75
CA VAL A 180 7.15 -9.88 -6.41
C VAL A 180 7.81 -8.52 -6.70
N MET A 181 8.62 -7.99 -5.79
CA MET A 181 9.39 -6.77 -6.08
C MET A 181 10.33 -6.97 -7.26
N THR A 182 10.97 -8.14 -7.36
CA THR A 182 11.85 -8.48 -8.50
C THR A 182 11.06 -8.60 -9.80
N ALA A 183 9.92 -9.29 -9.82
CA ALA A 183 9.08 -9.41 -11.02
C ALA A 183 8.49 -8.06 -11.46
N SER A 184 7.98 -7.25 -10.52
CA SER A 184 7.48 -5.91 -10.83
C SER A 184 8.61 -4.98 -11.30
N ARG A 185 9.86 -5.21 -10.88
CA ARG A 185 11.04 -4.49 -11.40
C ARG A 185 11.34 -4.84 -12.85
N GLU A 186 11.02 -6.04 -13.32
CA GLU A 186 11.28 -6.45 -14.71
C GLU A 186 10.57 -5.55 -15.73
N HIS A 187 9.37 -5.04 -15.41
CA HIS A 187 8.68 -4.04 -16.24
C HIS A 187 9.54 -2.80 -16.48
N VAL A 188 10.27 -2.37 -15.45
CA VAL A 188 11.13 -1.17 -15.50
C VAL A 188 12.34 -1.41 -16.39
N THR A 189 13.00 -2.56 -16.22
CA THR A 189 14.22 -2.90 -16.97
C THR A 189 13.92 -3.35 -18.40
N ALA A 190 12.72 -3.84 -18.67
CA ALA A 190 12.24 -4.14 -20.02
C ALA A 190 11.95 -2.86 -20.82
N GLU A 191 11.46 -1.80 -20.15
CA GLU A 191 11.24 -0.48 -20.77
C GLU A 191 12.54 0.31 -20.95
N ASP A 192 13.44 0.25 -19.97
CA ASP A 192 14.75 0.91 -20.01
C ASP A 192 15.83 0.01 -19.41
N SER A 193 16.59 -0.65 -20.30
CA SER A 193 17.67 -1.58 -19.92
C SER A 193 18.88 -0.91 -19.27
N SER A 194 18.94 0.43 -19.25
CA SER A 194 19.97 1.16 -18.49
C SER A 194 19.66 1.23 -16.99
N ARG A 195 18.43 0.91 -16.58
CA ARG A 195 18.03 0.92 -15.17
C ARG A 195 18.49 -0.34 -14.47
N SER A 196 19.02 -0.18 -13.26
CA SER A 196 19.57 -1.29 -12.49
C SER A 196 18.51 -2.32 -12.13
N THR A 197 18.90 -3.60 -12.19
CA THR A 197 18.15 -4.70 -11.54
C THR A 197 18.28 -4.61 -10.02
N ILE A 198 17.51 -5.43 -9.31
CA ILE A 198 17.60 -5.58 -7.86
C ILE A 198 17.96 -7.03 -7.52
N ASP A 199 18.80 -7.20 -6.50
CA ASP A 199 19.30 -8.51 -6.07
C ASP A 199 19.10 -8.65 -4.55
N PHE A 200 18.02 -9.30 -4.16
CA PHE A 200 17.74 -9.58 -2.76
C PHE A 200 18.47 -10.84 -2.25
N LYS A 201 18.63 -11.85 -3.11
CA LYS A 201 19.24 -13.15 -2.78
C LYS A 201 20.60 -13.00 -2.11
N SER A 202 21.47 -12.13 -2.61
CA SER A 202 22.83 -11.97 -2.05
C SER A 202 22.88 -11.50 -0.59
N GLN A 203 21.79 -10.94 -0.07
CA GLN A 203 21.68 -10.50 1.32
C GLN A 203 20.62 -11.25 2.14
N PHE A 204 19.83 -12.10 1.49
CA PHE A 204 18.83 -12.93 2.15
C PHE A 204 19.47 -13.85 3.19
N LYS A 205 18.76 -14.04 4.29
CA LYS A 205 19.12 -14.97 5.35
C LYS A 205 17.88 -15.74 5.77
N PHE A 206 18.07 -17.01 6.12
CA PHE A 206 17.00 -17.91 6.54
C PHE A 206 17.17 -18.36 7.99
N GLY A 207 16.15 -19.04 8.51
CA GLY A 207 16.12 -19.62 9.85
C GLY A 207 15.16 -18.93 10.79
N ARG A 208 14.19 -18.17 10.26
CA ARG A 208 13.07 -17.63 11.03
C ARG A 208 12.25 -18.79 11.58
N THR A 209 11.73 -18.62 12.79
CA THR A 209 10.75 -19.56 13.36
C THR A 209 9.40 -18.91 13.24
N THR A 210 8.45 -19.59 12.61
CA THR A 210 7.10 -19.08 12.44
C THR A 210 6.39 -18.94 13.79
N ALA A 211 5.93 -17.73 14.10
CA ALA A 211 5.03 -17.51 15.21
C ALA A 211 3.59 -17.83 14.79
N THR A 212 2.81 -18.37 15.73
CA THR A 212 1.42 -18.80 15.47
C THR A 212 0.38 -17.81 16.01
N THR A 213 0.80 -16.97 16.96
CA THR A 213 0.00 -15.96 17.65
C THR A 213 0.84 -14.72 17.91
N CYS A 214 0.24 -13.55 17.76
CA CYS A 214 0.93 -12.26 17.86
C CYS A 214 -0.03 -11.16 18.35
N ASP A 215 -0.88 -11.46 19.33
CA ASP A 215 -1.85 -10.50 19.89
C ASP A 215 -1.16 -9.23 20.43
N PHE A 216 0.14 -9.29 20.75
CA PHE A 216 0.96 -8.15 21.15
C PHE A 216 1.17 -7.11 20.03
N ALA A 217 0.96 -7.48 18.76
CA ALA A 217 1.22 -6.67 17.58
C ALA A 217 0.16 -5.58 17.37
N HIS A 218 -1.03 -5.73 17.95
CA HIS A 218 -2.14 -4.79 17.80
C HIS A 218 -1.70 -3.37 18.19
N GLY A 219 -1.89 -2.42 17.26
CA GLY A 219 -1.51 -1.02 17.43
C GLY A 219 -0.02 -0.71 17.32
N ARG A 220 0.84 -1.65 16.88
CA ARG A 220 2.27 -1.39 16.59
C ARG A 220 2.52 -0.89 15.16
N LEU A 221 1.57 -1.12 14.25
CA LEU A 221 1.63 -0.61 12.89
C LEU A 221 1.50 0.92 12.87
N PRO A 222 2.15 1.61 11.92
CA PRO A 222 2.12 3.07 11.88
C PRO A 222 0.72 3.55 11.49
N ASN A 223 0.05 4.24 12.41
CA ASN A 223 -1.27 4.82 12.13
C ASN A 223 -1.12 5.99 11.12
N PRO A 224 -1.79 5.94 9.94
CA PRO A 224 -1.67 6.99 8.94
C PRO A 224 -2.19 8.36 9.39
N GLU A 225 -3.05 8.42 10.40
CA GLU A 225 -3.59 9.67 10.96
C GLU A 225 -2.59 10.38 11.90
N ASN A 226 -1.46 9.74 12.22
CA ASN A 226 -0.43 10.26 13.13
C ASN A 226 0.86 10.67 12.41
N SER A 227 0.77 10.94 11.11
CA SER A 227 1.81 11.56 10.28
C SER A 227 3.22 11.02 10.55
N CYS A 228 4.21 11.90 10.75
CA CYS A 228 5.61 11.51 10.86
C CYS A 228 5.98 11.00 12.25
N SER A 229 5.17 11.33 13.27
CA SER A 229 5.28 10.73 14.59
C SER A 229 5.09 9.20 14.54
N ALA A 230 4.11 8.70 13.77
CA ALA A 230 3.94 7.26 13.56
C ALA A 230 5.11 6.63 12.80
N VAL A 231 5.60 7.28 11.74
CA VAL A 231 6.78 6.79 10.99
C VAL A 231 8.00 6.70 11.90
N LYS A 232 8.22 7.72 12.75
CA LYS A 232 9.33 7.75 13.69
C LYS A 232 9.21 6.61 14.71
N GLU A 233 8.05 6.44 15.34
CA GLU A 233 7.86 5.42 16.37
C GLU A 233 8.13 4.01 15.82
N THR A 234 7.51 3.65 14.69
CA THR A 234 7.65 2.30 14.14
C THR A 234 9.03 2.10 13.50
N PHE A 235 9.39 2.91 12.51
CA PHE A 235 10.59 2.63 11.71
C PHE A 235 11.89 3.07 12.38
N VAL A 236 11.90 4.25 13.00
CA VAL A 236 13.14 4.82 13.56
C VAL A 236 13.41 4.26 14.95
N ASP A 237 12.43 4.37 15.85
CA ASP A 237 12.62 4.04 17.26
C ASP A 237 12.54 2.53 17.49
N SER A 238 11.51 1.86 16.95
CA SER A 238 11.29 0.42 17.21
C SER A 238 12.18 -0.47 16.32
N MET A 239 12.24 -0.19 15.02
CA MET A 239 13.06 -0.99 14.08
C MET A 239 14.53 -0.54 13.97
N GLY A 240 14.89 0.62 14.53
CA GLY A 240 16.26 1.13 14.54
C GLY A 240 16.75 1.66 13.19
N LEU A 241 15.84 2.11 12.32
CA LEU A 241 16.19 2.69 11.02
C LEU A 241 16.53 4.17 11.13
N THR A 242 17.33 4.68 10.21
CA THR A 242 17.44 6.15 10.01
C THR A 242 16.24 6.67 9.22
N TRP A 243 15.95 7.98 9.30
CA TRP A 243 14.92 8.62 8.44
C TRP A 243 15.11 8.33 6.95
N ALA A 244 16.35 8.28 6.47
CA ALA A 244 16.65 7.93 5.08
C ALA A 244 16.26 6.48 4.74
N GLN A 245 16.41 5.55 5.69
CA GLN A 245 16.03 4.15 5.55
C GLN A 245 14.51 3.95 5.70
N ALA A 246 13.88 4.66 6.63
CA ALA A 246 12.43 4.68 6.78
C ALA A 246 11.76 5.17 5.49
N ALA A 247 12.18 6.34 4.98
CA ALA A 247 11.68 6.86 3.70
C ALA A 247 11.99 5.92 2.53
N ALA A 248 13.14 5.24 2.52
CA ALA A 248 13.43 4.27 1.47
C ALA A 248 12.46 3.08 1.51
N LEU A 249 12.16 2.53 2.70
CA LEU A 249 11.17 1.45 2.87
C LEU A 249 9.76 1.89 2.48
N MET A 250 9.34 3.10 2.85
CA MET A 250 8.05 3.66 2.41
C MET A 250 7.89 3.68 0.88
N GLY A 251 9.00 3.69 0.13
CA GLY A 251 9.01 3.55 -1.33
C GLY A 251 8.35 2.27 -1.87
N VAL A 252 8.04 1.27 -1.04
CA VAL A 252 7.20 0.12 -1.46
C VAL A 252 5.81 0.53 -1.89
N HIS A 253 5.31 1.69 -1.43
CA HIS A 253 4.06 2.29 -1.89
C HIS A 253 4.07 2.63 -3.40
N THR A 254 5.19 2.49 -4.09
CA THR A 254 5.19 2.43 -5.56
C THR A 254 4.42 1.23 -6.13
N LEU A 255 4.05 0.23 -5.32
CA LEU A 255 3.28 -0.94 -5.71
C LEU A 255 1.89 -0.96 -5.06
N GLY A 256 0.86 -1.21 -5.87
CA GLY A 256 -0.52 -1.38 -5.42
C GLY A 256 -1.25 -0.06 -5.13
N ARG A 257 -2.31 -0.15 -4.33
CA ARG A 257 -3.18 0.98 -3.93
C ARG A 257 -3.86 0.74 -2.58
N ALA A 258 -4.44 1.81 -2.04
CA ALA A 258 -5.42 1.73 -0.96
C ALA A 258 -6.84 1.53 -1.51
N GLN A 259 -7.63 0.71 -0.81
CA GLN A 259 -9.04 0.47 -1.10
C GLN A 259 -9.89 0.68 0.15
N VAL A 260 -11.05 1.33 -0.04
CA VAL A 260 -11.97 1.68 1.06
C VAL A 260 -12.41 0.45 1.83
N SER A 261 -12.66 -0.66 1.14
CA SER A 261 -13.09 -1.93 1.73
C SER A 261 -12.06 -2.54 2.68
N ASN A 262 -10.78 -2.16 2.55
CA ASN A 262 -9.68 -2.77 3.31
C ASN A 262 -9.20 -1.82 4.42
N SER A 263 -8.81 -0.59 4.07
CA SER A 263 -8.20 0.35 5.02
C SER A 263 -9.04 1.59 5.31
N GLY A 264 -10.11 1.81 4.54
CA GLY A 264 -10.93 3.03 4.56
C GLY A 264 -10.36 4.18 3.71
N TYR A 265 -9.13 4.08 3.22
CA TYR A 265 -8.53 5.04 2.29
C TYR A 265 -8.75 4.64 0.83
N ASN A 266 -8.58 5.56 -0.12
CA ASN A 266 -8.92 5.29 -1.52
C ASN A 266 -7.93 5.90 -2.51
N GLY A 267 -7.32 5.07 -3.32
CA GLY A 267 -6.55 5.50 -4.48
C GLY A 267 -5.17 4.86 -4.57
N TRP A 268 -4.53 5.09 -5.70
CA TRP A 268 -3.18 4.65 -5.99
C TRP A 268 -2.15 5.67 -5.47
N TRP A 269 -0.98 5.24 -5.00
CA TRP A 269 0.09 6.18 -4.63
C TRP A 269 0.74 6.88 -5.85
N SER A 270 0.56 6.32 -7.03
CA SER A 270 0.86 6.94 -8.33
C SER A 270 -0.12 6.41 -9.38
N SER A 271 0.02 6.75 -10.66
CA SER A 271 -0.83 6.20 -11.70
C SER A 271 -0.88 4.66 -11.65
N ALA A 272 -2.01 4.08 -12.02
CA ALA A 272 -2.19 2.62 -11.97
C ALA A 272 -1.10 1.86 -12.74
N LEU A 273 -0.62 2.42 -13.87
CA LEU A 273 0.46 1.82 -14.65
C LEU A 273 1.81 1.82 -13.91
N MET A 274 2.12 2.88 -13.17
CA MET A 274 3.34 2.96 -12.36
C MET A 274 3.23 2.09 -11.12
N SER A 275 2.01 1.89 -10.62
CA SER A 275 1.71 1.07 -9.43
C SER A 275 1.96 -0.44 -9.59
N ARG A 276 2.33 -0.92 -10.80
CA ARG A 276 2.84 -2.30 -11.01
C ARG A 276 4.37 -2.37 -11.19
N LYS A 277 5.07 -1.25 -11.05
CA LYS A 277 6.49 -1.14 -11.35
C LYS A 277 7.24 -0.83 -10.06
N PHE A 278 8.17 -1.70 -9.67
CA PHE A 278 9.00 -1.43 -8.51
C PHE A 278 10.09 -0.40 -8.89
N ASN A 279 9.78 0.89 -8.71
CA ASN A 279 10.63 2.00 -9.13
C ASN A 279 10.55 3.19 -8.16
N ASN A 280 11.28 4.26 -8.46
CA ASN A 280 11.34 5.46 -7.63
C ASN A 280 10.14 6.42 -7.79
N ASP A 281 9.07 6.02 -8.48
CA ASP A 281 7.97 6.90 -8.85
C ASP A 281 7.17 7.41 -7.65
N TYR A 282 7.10 6.64 -6.56
CA TYR A 282 6.59 7.13 -5.27
C TYR A 282 7.23 8.47 -4.86
N PHE A 283 8.55 8.57 -4.89
CA PHE A 283 9.26 9.80 -4.52
C PHE A 283 9.10 10.91 -5.56
N VAL A 284 8.99 10.54 -6.84
CA VAL A 284 8.72 11.49 -7.91
C VAL A 284 7.33 12.08 -7.75
N SER A 285 6.32 11.25 -7.51
CA SER A 285 4.93 11.62 -7.26
C SER A 285 4.77 12.57 -6.08
N ILE A 286 5.48 12.34 -4.96
CA ILE A 286 5.46 13.25 -3.80
C ILE A 286 5.91 14.67 -4.20
N LEU A 287 6.90 14.81 -5.08
CA LEU A 287 7.53 16.11 -5.39
C LEU A 287 7.13 16.74 -6.73
N ALA A 288 6.60 15.95 -7.66
CA ALA A 288 6.26 16.36 -9.02
C ALA A 288 4.77 16.67 -9.20
N LYS A 289 3.95 16.43 -8.19
CA LYS A 289 2.50 16.59 -8.21
C LYS A 289 2.06 17.55 -7.10
N GLY A 290 0.94 18.22 -7.30
CA GLY A 290 0.27 19.00 -6.26
C GLY A 290 -0.74 18.16 -5.49
N TRP A 291 -0.78 18.33 -4.18
CA TRP A 291 -1.61 17.55 -3.27
C TRP A 291 -2.52 18.43 -2.41
N SER A 292 -3.82 18.17 -2.41
CA SER A 292 -4.80 18.85 -1.57
C SER A 292 -5.34 17.91 -0.49
N PRO A 293 -5.71 18.42 0.70
CA PRO A 293 -6.29 17.58 1.74
C PRO A 293 -7.65 17.02 1.30
N GLU A 294 -7.88 15.76 1.62
CA GLU A 294 -9.15 15.05 1.48
C GLU A 294 -9.53 14.47 2.84
N ALA A 295 -10.31 15.24 3.60
CA ALA A 295 -10.83 14.78 4.88
C ALA A 295 -12.07 13.90 4.69
N SER A 296 -12.33 13.03 5.67
CA SER A 296 -13.52 12.18 5.73
C SER A 296 -13.73 11.28 4.50
N VAL A 297 -12.68 10.54 4.10
CA VAL A 297 -12.70 9.66 2.92
C VAL A 297 -13.87 8.69 2.98
N ALA A 298 -14.64 8.63 1.89
CA ALA A 298 -15.86 7.82 1.79
C ALA A 298 -16.88 8.08 2.94
N GLY A 299 -16.90 9.28 3.50
CA GLY A 299 -17.77 9.67 4.61
C GLY A 299 -17.28 9.22 5.99
N ASN A 300 -16.05 8.70 6.12
CA ASN A 300 -15.48 8.27 7.39
C ASN A 300 -14.56 9.37 7.97
N PRO A 301 -14.97 10.11 9.01
CA PRO A 301 -14.18 11.23 9.56
C PRO A 301 -12.85 10.81 10.20
N ALA A 302 -12.64 9.51 10.46
CA ALA A 302 -11.39 8.98 10.98
C ALA A 302 -10.41 8.53 9.88
N LYS A 303 -10.70 8.87 8.61
CA LYS A 303 -9.86 8.54 7.45
C LYS A 303 -9.64 9.81 6.63
N ASN A 304 -8.42 10.31 6.68
CA ASN A 304 -8.00 11.53 6.02
C ASN A 304 -6.76 11.25 5.16
N GLN A 305 -6.75 11.77 3.94
CA GLN A 305 -5.68 11.53 2.99
C GLN A 305 -5.43 12.79 2.16
N TRP A 306 -4.51 12.69 1.21
CA TRP A 306 -4.23 13.74 0.24
C TRP A 306 -4.61 13.25 -1.14
N LYS A 307 -5.27 14.09 -1.93
CA LYS A 307 -5.65 13.83 -3.32
C LYS A 307 -4.91 14.77 -4.27
N ARG A 308 -4.90 14.45 -5.56
CA ARG A 308 -4.31 15.33 -6.58
C ARG A 308 -5.03 16.68 -6.63
N ALA A 309 -4.25 17.76 -6.73
CA ALA A 309 -4.71 19.14 -6.87
C ALA A 309 -4.50 19.71 -8.29
N ASP A 310 -3.65 19.07 -9.09
CA ASP A 310 -3.24 19.50 -10.42
C ASP A 310 -4.08 18.85 -11.53
N SER A 311 -3.58 18.86 -12.78
CA SER A 311 -4.28 18.24 -13.92
C SER A 311 -4.53 16.74 -13.78
N GLY A 312 -3.90 16.08 -12.79
CA GLY A 312 -4.19 14.69 -12.42
C GLY A 312 -5.43 14.50 -11.55
N ALA A 313 -6.15 15.56 -11.20
CA ALA A 313 -7.38 15.50 -10.39
C ALA A 313 -8.59 14.88 -11.12
N ASP A 314 -8.49 14.62 -12.44
CA ASP A 314 -9.52 13.88 -13.19
C ASP A 314 -9.45 12.38 -12.86
N GLU A 315 -9.95 12.02 -11.68
CA GLU A 315 -9.95 10.65 -11.16
C GLU A 315 -10.71 9.67 -12.07
N ALA A 316 -11.70 10.15 -12.84
CA ALA A 316 -12.49 9.32 -13.74
C ALA A 316 -11.68 8.87 -14.96
N ALA A 317 -10.88 9.78 -15.54
CA ALA A 317 -10.05 9.47 -16.69
C ALA A 317 -8.71 8.80 -16.30
N LEU A 318 -8.10 9.26 -15.20
CA LEU A 318 -6.72 8.92 -14.85
C LEU A 318 -6.59 7.90 -13.72
N GLY A 319 -7.68 7.69 -12.97
CA GLY A 319 -7.67 6.92 -11.73
C GLY A 319 -7.37 7.83 -10.55
N LYS A 320 -8.01 7.55 -9.41
CA LYS A 320 -7.78 8.31 -8.19
C LYS A 320 -6.38 8.04 -7.65
N GLU A 321 -5.56 9.07 -7.58
CA GLU A 321 -4.28 9.02 -6.88
C GLU A 321 -4.39 9.67 -5.49
N MET A 322 -3.63 9.15 -4.54
CA MET A 322 -3.65 9.56 -3.15
C MET A 322 -2.27 9.46 -2.50
N MET A 323 -2.12 10.14 -1.37
CA MET A 323 -1.04 9.93 -0.41
C MET A 323 -1.61 9.95 1.01
N LEU A 324 -1.04 9.17 1.92
CA LEU A 324 -1.37 9.25 3.34
C LEU A 324 -0.60 10.40 4.01
N ASN A 325 -0.99 10.81 5.21
CA ASN A 325 -0.21 11.80 5.95
C ASN A 325 1.21 11.29 6.24
N THR A 326 1.35 10.00 6.57
CA THR A 326 2.65 9.31 6.74
C THR A 326 3.53 9.32 5.49
N ASP A 327 2.95 9.51 4.29
CA ASP A 327 3.70 9.63 3.05
C ASP A 327 4.18 11.07 2.84
N LEU A 328 3.26 12.04 2.84
CA LEU A 328 3.62 13.43 2.52
C LEU A 328 4.41 14.12 3.63
N CYS A 329 4.19 13.76 4.90
CA CYS A 329 4.96 14.35 6.00
C CYS A 329 6.47 14.13 5.84
N LEU A 330 6.89 13.07 5.13
CA LEU A 330 8.31 12.80 4.87
C LEU A 330 9.01 13.95 4.16
N ALA A 331 8.28 14.68 3.31
CA ALA A 331 8.79 15.80 2.54
C ALA A 331 8.28 17.15 3.06
N PHE A 332 7.03 17.23 3.50
CA PHE A 332 6.33 18.47 3.77
C PHE A 332 5.96 18.64 5.26
N SER A 333 5.72 19.88 5.64
CA SER A 333 5.24 20.32 6.95
C SER A 333 4.10 21.31 6.75
N MET A 334 3.33 21.57 7.81
CA MET A 334 2.28 22.60 7.79
C MET A 334 2.85 24.02 7.90
N ASP A 335 4.02 24.15 8.53
CA ASP A 335 4.68 25.41 8.80
C ASP A 335 6.04 25.52 8.09
N ASP A 336 6.56 26.74 8.07
CA ASP A 336 7.81 27.11 7.40
C ASP A 336 9.05 26.60 8.16
N GLU A 337 8.90 26.32 9.46
CA GLU A 337 9.95 25.86 10.36
C GLU A 337 10.04 24.33 10.47
N GLY A 338 9.04 23.58 9.98
CA GLY A 338 8.96 22.13 10.13
C GLY A 338 8.62 21.66 11.54
N ALA A 339 8.04 22.53 12.38
CA ALA A 339 7.63 22.18 13.73
C ALA A 339 6.24 21.53 13.79
N VAL A 340 5.43 21.69 12.74
CA VAL A 340 4.08 21.13 12.65
C VAL A 340 4.02 20.11 11.51
N GLU A 341 3.77 18.86 11.86
CA GLU A 341 3.67 17.77 10.89
C GLU A 341 2.52 18.00 9.90
N LEU A 342 2.73 17.59 8.64
CA LEU A 342 1.69 17.64 7.63
C LEU A 342 0.56 16.64 7.97
N ASP A 343 -0.67 17.13 8.09
CA ASP A 343 -1.87 16.35 8.38
C ASP A 343 -3.07 16.88 7.58
N ALA A 344 -3.78 16.01 6.87
CA ALA A 344 -4.84 16.39 5.94
C ALA A 344 -6.06 17.02 6.63
N ALA A 345 -6.48 16.49 7.79
CA ALA A 345 -7.62 17.03 8.51
C ALA A 345 -7.31 18.44 9.05
N THR A 346 -6.16 18.59 9.70
CA THR A 346 -5.66 19.87 10.20
C THR A 346 -5.47 20.87 9.06
N ALA A 347 -4.93 20.42 7.92
CA ALA A 347 -4.75 21.26 6.74
C ALA A 347 -6.09 21.81 6.21
N ALA A 348 -7.10 20.96 6.10
CA ALA A 348 -8.44 21.36 5.67
C ALA A 348 -9.07 22.40 6.63
N GLU A 349 -8.86 22.27 7.94
CA GLU A 349 -9.35 23.22 8.95
C GLU A 349 -8.57 24.54 8.95
N ALA A 350 -7.27 24.49 8.69
CA ALA A 350 -6.38 25.65 8.72
C ALA A 350 -6.39 26.48 7.42
N GLY A 351 -7.06 26.03 6.37
CA GLY A 351 -7.08 26.69 5.05
C GLY A 351 -5.82 26.44 4.22
N CYS A 352 -5.09 25.36 4.54
CA CYS A 352 -3.92 24.87 3.83
C CYS A 352 -4.39 23.95 2.70
N GLU A 353 -4.43 24.44 1.47
CA GLU A 353 -5.12 23.76 0.38
C GLU A 353 -4.19 22.97 -0.55
N CYS A 354 -2.88 23.23 -0.52
CA CYS A 354 -1.94 22.61 -1.46
C CYS A 354 -0.53 22.38 -0.87
N ALA A 355 -0.13 21.11 -0.74
CA ALA A 355 1.26 20.70 -0.57
C ALA A 355 1.90 20.44 -1.93
N TRP A 356 2.96 21.19 -2.26
CA TRP A 356 3.68 21.07 -3.53
C TRP A 356 5.14 21.53 -3.39
N GLY A 357 6.01 21.08 -4.30
CA GLY A 357 7.42 21.48 -4.35
C GLY A 357 7.76 22.25 -5.63
N THR A 358 8.95 22.83 -5.73
CA THR A 358 9.37 23.50 -6.98
C THR A 358 10.03 22.54 -7.98
N PRO A 359 9.88 22.74 -9.31
CA PRO A 359 10.47 21.85 -10.31
C PRO A 359 12.00 21.79 -10.25
N ALA A 360 12.64 22.86 -9.75
CA ALA A 360 14.09 22.90 -9.56
C ALA A 360 14.61 21.85 -8.57
N ALA A 361 13.77 21.38 -7.64
CA ALA A 361 14.15 20.33 -6.69
C ALA A 361 14.33 18.96 -7.37
N ILE A 362 13.65 18.73 -8.50
CA ILE A 362 13.54 17.41 -9.12
C ILE A 362 13.74 17.44 -10.65
N SER A 363 14.54 18.37 -11.16
CA SER A 363 14.74 18.55 -12.60
C SER A 363 15.20 17.29 -13.33
N THR A 364 16.03 16.45 -12.69
CA THR A 364 16.46 15.17 -13.27
C THR A 364 15.29 14.19 -13.35
N ALA A 365 14.46 14.12 -12.31
CA ALA A 365 13.30 13.24 -12.29
C ALA A 365 12.27 13.64 -13.36
N ILE A 366 12.00 14.94 -13.49
CA ILE A 366 11.07 15.48 -14.50
C ILE A 366 11.46 14.98 -15.91
N THR A 367 12.73 15.12 -16.29
CA THR A 367 13.18 14.69 -17.61
C THR A 367 13.26 13.17 -17.76
N LYS A 368 13.73 12.45 -16.72
CA LYS A 368 14.06 11.02 -16.82
C LYS A 368 12.87 10.10 -16.58
N TYR A 369 11.96 10.47 -15.70
CA TYR A 369 10.89 9.60 -15.19
C TYR A 369 9.49 10.10 -15.55
N GLU A 370 9.28 11.43 -15.62
CA GLU A 370 7.97 12.04 -15.91
C GLU A 370 7.78 12.47 -17.39
N ASN A 371 8.68 12.09 -18.29
CA ASN A 371 8.63 12.50 -19.70
C ASN A 371 8.51 14.03 -19.89
N GLY A 372 9.15 14.81 -19.01
CA GLY A 372 9.11 16.26 -19.03
C GLY A 372 7.88 16.89 -18.37
N HIS A 373 7.01 16.11 -17.73
CA HIS A 373 5.85 16.65 -17.02
C HIS A 373 6.21 17.06 -15.59
N PHE A 374 5.58 18.14 -15.14
CA PHE A 374 5.56 18.57 -13.76
C PHE A 374 4.19 19.16 -13.47
N CYS A 375 3.54 18.69 -12.40
CA CYS A 375 2.13 18.94 -12.09
C CYS A 375 1.22 18.69 -13.32
N GLY A 376 1.56 17.61 -14.04
CA GLY A 376 0.88 17.17 -15.27
C GLY A 376 0.94 18.12 -16.46
N SER A 377 1.89 19.06 -16.50
CA SER A 377 2.16 19.94 -17.64
C SER A 377 3.60 19.80 -18.15
N THR A 378 3.79 19.82 -19.47
CA THR A 378 5.11 19.96 -20.12
C THR A 378 5.53 21.42 -20.27
N ASP A 379 4.59 22.36 -20.19
CA ASP A 379 4.83 23.79 -20.25
C ASP A 379 5.22 24.33 -18.86
N ILE A 380 6.36 23.86 -18.36
CA ILE A 380 6.83 24.16 -17.01
C ILE A 380 7.30 25.63 -16.93
N PRO A 381 6.69 26.47 -16.08
CA PRO A 381 7.09 27.86 -15.94
C PRO A 381 8.53 27.99 -15.43
N GLY A 382 9.24 29.01 -15.94
CA GLY A 382 10.62 29.28 -15.51
C GLY A 382 10.73 29.54 -14.00
N LYS A 383 11.92 29.30 -13.44
CA LYS A 383 12.23 29.41 -12.00
C LYS A 383 11.84 30.74 -11.33
N ASP A 384 11.77 31.82 -12.11
CA ASP A 384 11.45 33.16 -11.62
C ASP A 384 9.93 33.43 -11.62
N ASN A 385 9.10 32.49 -12.13
CA ASN A 385 7.65 32.60 -12.21
C ASN A 385 6.95 31.66 -11.21
N PHE A 386 7.24 31.86 -9.92
CA PHE A 386 6.68 31.08 -8.81
C PHE A 386 5.14 31.00 -8.86
N LYS A 387 4.48 32.11 -9.19
CA LYS A 387 3.01 32.19 -9.30
C LYS A 387 2.43 31.18 -10.29
N LEU A 388 3.02 31.10 -11.48
CA LEU A 388 2.55 30.18 -12.50
C LEU A 388 2.94 28.73 -12.17
N GLN A 389 4.09 28.51 -11.52
CA GLN A 389 4.46 27.17 -11.02
C GLN A 389 3.45 26.66 -9.98
N ARG A 390 3.03 27.52 -9.06
CA ARG A 390 1.97 27.18 -8.11
C ARG A 390 0.64 26.91 -8.82
N ALA A 391 0.27 27.77 -9.76
CA ALA A 391 -0.99 27.65 -10.46
C ALA A 391 -1.16 26.32 -11.21
N ILE A 392 -0.09 25.77 -11.79
CA ILE A 392 -0.16 24.45 -12.44
C ILE A 392 -0.26 23.28 -11.44
N CYS A 393 0.19 23.46 -10.20
CA CYS A 393 0.15 22.41 -9.17
C CYS A 393 -1.09 22.46 -8.28
N CYS A 394 -1.60 23.66 -8.00
CA CYS A 394 -2.61 23.88 -6.98
C CYS A 394 -3.95 24.38 -7.54
N GLY A 395 -3.98 24.85 -8.79
CA GLY A 395 -5.17 25.44 -9.41
C GLY A 395 -4.87 26.82 -10.02
N ALA A 396 -5.46 27.08 -11.20
CA ALA A 396 -5.24 28.31 -11.96
C ALA A 396 -5.73 29.58 -11.24
N GLU A 397 -6.65 29.41 -10.28
CA GLU A 397 -7.19 30.45 -9.42
C GLU A 397 -6.18 30.98 -8.39
N PHE A 398 -5.10 30.26 -8.09
CA PHE A 398 -4.11 30.61 -7.07
C PHE A 398 -2.85 31.28 -7.67
N ASP A 399 -3.04 32.30 -8.51
CA ASP A 399 -1.97 32.98 -9.25
C ASP A 399 -1.35 34.21 -8.53
N LYS A 400 -1.76 34.54 -7.29
CA LYS A 400 -1.29 35.75 -6.57
C LYS A 400 -0.44 35.43 -5.35
N VAL A 401 0.67 36.16 -5.14
CA VAL A 401 1.56 35.96 -3.98
C VAL A 401 0.84 36.15 -2.63
N SER A 402 -0.25 36.92 -2.59
CA SER A 402 -1.11 37.06 -1.41
C SER A 402 -1.80 35.76 -0.98
N ASP A 403 -1.87 34.78 -1.87
CA ASP A 403 -2.53 33.49 -1.63
C ASP A 403 -1.59 32.51 -0.91
N ALA A 404 -0.48 32.98 -0.32
CA ALA A 404 0.47 32.14 0.42
C ALA A 404 -0.19 31.32 1.56
N VAL A 405 -1.38 31.73 2.01
CA VAL A 405 -2.20 30.97 2.96
C VAL A 405 -2.65 29.60 2.43
N ILE A 406 -2.64 29.38 1.11
CA ILE A 406 -3.05 28.10 0.50
C ILE A 406 -1.91 27.08 0.45
N ASP A 407 -0.66 27.53 0.55
CA ASP A 407 0.52 26.68 0.46
C ASP A 407 0.74 25.98 1.82
N CYS A 408 0.92 24.66 1.80
CA CYS A 408 1.27 23.91 3.00
C CYS A 408 2.77 23.94 3.24
N GLY A 409 3.17 24.75 4.23
CA GLY A 409 4.56 25.09 4.51
C GLY A 409 5.23 25.86 3.35
N LEU A 410 6.56 25.81 3.26
CA LEU A 410 7.32 26.48 2.20
C LEU A 410 7.59 25.57 0.98
N PRO A 411 6.99 25.82 -0.20
CA PRO A 411 7.25 24.99 -1.40
C PRO A 411 8.70 25.04 -1.89
N LEU A 412 9.40 26.16 -1.62
CA LEU A 412 10.81 26.36 -1.98
C LEU A 412 11.76 25.60 -1.05
N LYS A 413 11.32 25.29 0.17
CA LYS A 413 12.12 24.65 1.21
C LYS A 413 11.21 23.79 2.10
N PRO A 414 10.69 22.67 1.59
CA PRO A 414 9.94 21.73 2.44
C PRO A 414 10.80 21.23 3.60
N GLU A 415 10.25 21.16 4.80
CA GLU A 415 10.96 20.84 6.05
C GLU A 415 10.57 19.47 6.64
N GLY A 416 9.95 18.59 5.85
CA GLY A 416 9.69 17.21 6.30
C GLY A 416 10.99 16.48 6.68
N PRO A 417 10.99 15.60 7.70
CA PRO A 417 12.21 15.05 8.31
C PRO A 417 13.07 14.22 7.34
N ALA A 418 12.49 13.72 6.24
CA ALA A 418 13.19 12.95 5.23
C ALA A 418 13.32 13.67 3.87
N TYR A 419 12.97 14.96 3.78
CA TYR A 419 12.89 15.70 2.50
C TYR A 419 14.17 15.57 1.66
N SER A 420 15.34 15.71 2.29
CA SER A 420 16.64 15.55 1.61
C SER A 420 16.81 14.18 0.94
N SER A 421 16.26 13.12 1.56
CA SER A 421 16.30 11.76 1.03
C SER A 421 15.24 11.55 -0.04
N ILE A 422 14.01 12.04 0.16
CA ILE A 422 12.93 11.99 -0.85
C ILE A 422 13.42 12.66 -2.15
N LYS A 423 13.96 13.88 -2.07
CA LYS A 423 14.54 14.60 -3.21
C LYS A 423 15.65 13.80 -3.90
N LYS A 424 16.52 13.16 -3.13
CA LYS A 424 17.62 12.35 -3.66
C LYS A 424 17.12 11.10 -4.37
N PHE A 425 16.11 10.43 -3.82
CA PHE A 425 15.50 9.22 -4.38
C PHE A 425 14.69 9.51 -5.64
N ALA A 426 13.95 10.62 -5.67
CA ALA A 426 13.25 11.09 -6.86
C ALA A 426 14.23 11.33 -8.03
N ASN A 427 15.35 12.01 -7.79
CA ASN A 427 16.32 12.32 -8.85
C ASN A 427 17.29 11.17 -9.19
N ASN A 428 17.41 10.15 -8.34
CA ASN A 428 18.37 9.08 -8.54
C ASN A 428 17.87 7.77 -7.92
N GLU A 429 17.28 6.94 -8.77
CA GLU A 429 16.78 5.63 -8.38
C GLU A 429 17.84 4.70 -7.79
N ASP A 430 19.07 4.66 -8.33
CA ASP A 430 20.10 3.77 -7.82
C ASP A 430 20.48 4.11 -6.37
N LYS A 431 20.35 5.39 -5.98
CA LYS A 431 20.50 5.80 -4.57
C LYS A 431 19.36 5.26 -3.72
N TRP A 432 18.12 5.27 -4.21
CA TRP A 432 17.00 4.65 -3.50
C TRP A 432 17.21 3.15 -3.36
N ILE A 433 17.44 2.41 -4.46
CA ILE A 433 17.64 0.95 -4.44
C ILE A 433 18.74 0.57 -3.44
N LYS A 434 19.86 1.31 -3.42
CA LYS A 434 20.95 1.06 -2.47
C LYS A 434 20.51 1.21 -1.01
N VAL A 435 19.78 2.28 -0.67
CA VAL A 435 19.30 2.51 0.71
C VAL A 435 18.19 1.54 1.07
N PHE A 436 17.26 1.30 0.15
CA PHE A 436 16.16 0.34 0.27
C PHE A 436 16.66 -1.05 0.61
N LYS A 437 17.62 -1.60 -0.16
CA LYS A 437 18.22 -2.92 0.13
C LYS A 437 18.79 -3.00 1.55
N GLY A 438 19.44 -1.93 2.01
CA GLY A 438 19.99 -1.86 3.36
C GLY A 438 18.90 -1.80 4.44
N ALA A 439 17.83 -1.04 4.22
CA ALA A 439 16.71 -0.92 5.14
C ALA A 439 15.89 -2.22 5.20
N TRP A 440 15.57 -2.83 4.04
CA TRP A 440 14.91 -4.12 3.91
C TRP A 440 15.64 -5.23 4.66
N LYS A 441 16.97 -5.25 4.55
CA LYS A 441 17.82 -6.18 5.30
C LYS A 441 17.73 -5.99 6.81
N ILE A 442 17.58 -4.76 7.31
CA ILE A 442 17.41 -4.53 8.75
C ILE A 442 16.03 -5.02 9.17
N ALA A 443 14.98 -4.53 8.49
CA ALA A 443 13.59 -4.88 8.77
C ALA A 443 13.37 -6.40 8.86
N THR A 444 13.82 -7.14 7.85
CA THR A 444 13.62 -8.59 7.77
C THR A 444 14.51 -9.41 8.71
N ASN A 445 15.56 -8.83 9.31
CA ASN A 445 16.49 -9.56 10.20
C ASN A 445 16.32 -9.21 11.68
N ASN A 446 15.61 -8.12 12.01
CA ASN A 446 15.37 -7.70 13.38
C ASN A 446 14.71 -8.82 14.19
N GLY A 447 15.21 -9.07 15.41
CA GLY A 447 14.70 -10.13 16.28
C GLY A 447 15.30 -11.52 16.05
N PHE A 448 16.11 -11.74 15.01
CA PHE A 448 16.55 -13.10 14.64
C PHE A 448 18.07 -13.31 14.52
N SER A 449 18.50 -14.53 14.85
CA SER A 449 19.86 -15.03 14.59
C SER A 449 19.87 -15.91 13.33
N LEU A 450 19.96 -15.27 12.15
CA LEU A 450 19.75 -15.93 10.85
C LEU A 450 21.05 -16.38 10.16
N LYS A 451 20.91 -17.37 9.28
CA LYS A 451 22.00 -18.00 8.50
C LYS A 451 21.99 -17.51 7.05
N ARG A 452 23.17 -17.43 6.43
CA ARG A 452 23.27 -17.17 4.98
C ARG A 452 22.93 -18.41 4.18
N LEU A 453 22.42 -18.21 2.97
CA LEU A 453 22.25 -19.27 1.96
C LEU A 453 23.57 -20.01 1.72
N ARG A 454 23.47 -21.30 1.43
CA ARG A 454 24.60 -22.13 1.00
C ARG A 454 24.61 -22.19 -0.53
N SER A 455 25.81 -22.07 -1.10
CA SER A 455 26.08 -22.29 -2.54
C SER A 455 25.82 -23.72 -2.95
#